data_AF-A0A1L9PJK6-F1
#
_entry.id   AF-A0A1L9PJK6-F1
#
_cell.length_a   1.000
_cell.length_b   1.000
_cell.length_c   1.000
_cell.angle_alpha   90.00
_cell.angle_beta   90.00
_cell.angle_gamma   90.00
#
_symmetry.space_group_name_H-M   'P 1'
#
loop_
_entity.id
_entity.type
_entity.pdbx_description
1 polymer ?
#
loop_
_entity_poly.entity_id
_entity_poly.type
_entity_poly.pdbx_seq_one_letter_code
_entity_poly.pdbx_strand_id
1 'polypeptide(L)'
;MTTPIQNIPKLHLLCMESKFITAFNKAIQTHWPSYQPNKPTEFPSIEIHNSRLAAVPASTKFDLVVSPANSYGRLDGAFDDAISRAFCEPHHHYDTLTHAVQDVLYEKYRGFLPPGACELVRFPEELIGQNPWGCKWVAICPTMRTPDNVVWDREIVYQCVWTLLCAIEGWNRRAGTDGGAGSSRIENILITPMATGCGAVSPDRWAAQLVLAMRHFVAALEKPERWSRLGWGEIYDDTDDVEKTWKYA
;
A
#
# COMPACT_ATOMS: atom_id res chain seq x y z
N MET A 1 -23.86 11.56 -4.45
CA MET A 1 -22.61 11.46 -3.65
C MET A 1 -22.07 10.06 -3.85
N THR A 2 -20.82 9.91 -4.23
CA THR A 2 -20.15 8.61 -4.31
C THR A 2 -20.09 8.00 -2.91
N THR A 3 -20.30 6.69 -2.77
CA THR A 3 -20.15 6.01 -1.48
C THR A 3 -18.66 6.02 -1.11
N PRO A 4 -18.27 6.21 0.17
CA PRO A 4 -16.85 6.29 0.56
C PRO A 4 -16.00 5.10 0.09
N ILE A 5 -16.63 3.92 -0.01
CA ILE A 5 -16.01 2.70 -0.54
C ILE A 5 -15.51 2.84 -1.99
N GLN A 6 -16.14 3.69 -2.80
CA GLN A 6 -15.71 3.99 -4.19
C GLN A 6 -14.40 4.79 -4.23
N ASN A 7 -13.93 5.33 -3.11
CA ASN A 7 -12.63 6.00 -3.02
C ASN A 7 -11.47 5.03 -2.80
N ILE A 8 -11.75 3.73 -2.66
CA ILE A 8 -10.73 2.69 -2.52
C ILE A 8 -10.38 2.14 -3.90
N PRO A 9 -9.08 2.12 -4.27
CA PRO A 9 -8.65 1.68 -5.60
C PRO A 9 -8.74 0.16 -5.75
N LYS A 10 -8.69 -0.29 -6.99
CA LYS A 10 -8.32 -1.67 -7.33
C LYS A 10 -6.85 -1.92 -6.93
N LEU A 11 -6.59 -3.08 -6.35
CA LEU A 11 -5.26 -3.54 -5.96
C LEU A 11 -4.71 -4.56 -6.96
N HIS A 12 -3.57 -4.25 -7.56
CA HIS A 12 -2.71 -5.20 -8.23
C HIS A 12 -1.68 -5.72 -7.22
N LEU A 13 -1.86 -6.95 -6.75
CA LEU A 13 -0.98 -7.60 -5.78
C LEU A 13 0.15 -8.33 -6.53
N LEU A 14 1.33 -7.73 -6.54
CA LEU A 14 2.52 -8.26 -7.21
C LEU A 14 3.32 -9.15 -6.26
N CYS A 15 3.25 -10.47 -6.47
CA CYS A 15 3.97 -11.45 -5.68
C CYS A 15 4.97 -12.20 -6.55
N MET A 16 6.26 -11.94 -6.38
CA MET A 16 7.29 -12.66 -7.15
C MET A 16 7.40 -14.14 -6.75
N GLU A 17 7.25 -14.44 -5.45
CA GLU A 17 7.28 -15.82 -4.93
C GLU A 17 5.86 -16.33 -4.63
N SER A 18 5.56 -17.55 -5.06
CA SER A 18 4.24 -18.18 -4.90
C SER A 18 3.82 -18.36 -3.43
N LYS A 19 4.77 -18.47 -2.50
CA LYS A 19 4.50 -18.58 -1.06
C LYS A 19 3.66 -17.42 -0.52
N PHE A 20 3.84 -16.20 -1.06
CA PHE A 20 3.03 -15.05 -0.68
C PHE A 20 1.61 -15.13 -1.24
N ILE A 21 1.42 -15.68 -2.43
CA ILE A 21 0.10 -15.92 -3.02
C ILE A 21 -0.66 -16.96 -2.19
N THR A 22 0.00 -18.06 -1.82
CA THR A 22 -0.57 -19.10 -0.95
C THR A 22 -0.98 -18.53 0.40
N ALA A 23 -0.09 -17.75 1.05
CA ALA A 23 -0.38 -17.11 2.33
C ALA A 23 -1.55 -16.12 2.22
N PHE A 24 -1.59 -15.29 1.16
CA PHE A 24 -2.68 -14.35 0.91
C PHE A 24 -4.03 -15.04 0.75
N ASN A 25 -4.09 -16.09 -0.08
CA ASN A 25 -5.33 -16.85 -0.28
C ASN A 25 -5.82 -17.51 1.01
N LYS A 26 -4.91 -18.07 1.82
CA LYS A 26 -5.22 -18.61 3.15
C LYS A 26 -5.72 -17.51 4.09
N ALA A 27 -5.09 -16.34 4.09
CA ALA A 27 -5.47 -15.21 4.94
C ALA A 27 -6.85 -14.66 4.59
N ILE A 28 -7.20 -14.53 3.30
CA ILE A 28 -8.55 -14.13 2.87
C ILE A 28 -9.59 -15.11 3.42
N GLN A 29 -9.39 -16.42 3.27
CA GLN A 29 -10.34 -17.42 3.77
C GLN A 29 -10.47 -17.40 5.30
N THR A 30 -9.37 -17.11 6.00
CA THR A 30 -9.32 -17.15 7.47
C THR A 30 -9.88 -15.88 8.10
N HIS A 31 -9.42 -14.73 7.62
CA HIS A 31 -9.67 -13.44 8.24
C HIS A 31 -10.78 -12.66 7.54
N TRP A 32 -11.13 -12.98 6.30
CA TRP A 32 -12.23 -12.32 5.59
C TRP A 32 -13.09 -13.33 4.81
N PRO A 33 -13.68 -14.33 5.48
CA PRO A 33 -14.44 -15.40 4.81
C PRO A 33 -15.67 -14.90 4.03
N SER A 34 -16.17 -13.71 4.36
CA SER A 34 -17.26 -13.08 3.62
C SER A 34 -16.82 -12.37 2.34
N TYR A 35 -15.51 -12.25 2.06
CA TYR A 35 -14.97 -11.63 0.86
C TYR A 35 -15.23 -12.50 -0.38
N GLN A 36 -15.87 -11.92 -1.40
CA GLN A 36 -16.28 -12.53 -2.65
C GLN A 36 -15.58 -11.82 -3.82
N PRO A 37 -14.45 -12.36 -4.33
CA PRO A 37 -13.60 -11.69 -5.32
C PRO A 37 -14.26 -11.44 -6.69
N ASN A 38 -15.45 -11.98 -6.95
CA ASN A 38 -16.14 -11.93 -8.24
C ASN A 38 -17.43 -11.11 -8.24
N LYS A 39 -17.73 -10.38 -7.16
CA LYS A 39 -18.85 -9.42 -7.14
C LYS A 39 -18.33 -8.01 -7.41
N PRO A 40 -18.85 -7.30 -8.42
CA PRO A 40 -18.51 -5.89 -8.69
C PRO A 40 -18.81 -4.94 -7.51
N THR A 41 -19.55 -5.41 -6.51
CA THR A 41 -19.99 -4.66 -5.33
C THR A 41 -19.07 -4.83 -4.12
N GLU A 42 -18.07 -5.71 -4.16
CA GLU A 42 -17.16 -5.96 -3.03
C GLU A 42 -15.79 -5.33 -3.28
N PHE A 43 -15.40 -4.45 -2.37
CA PHE A 43 -14.17 -3.69 -2.42
C PHE A 43 -13.20 -4.16 -1.31
N PRO A 44 -11.88 -4.06 -1.52
CA PRO A 44 -11.25 -3.70 -2.79
C PRO A 44 -11.28 -4.87 -3.79
N SER A 45 -11.32 -4.56 -5.09
CA SER A 45 -11.04 -5.53 -6.16
C SER A 45 -9.54 -5.85 -6.17
N ILE A 46 -9.18 -7.13 -6.25
CA ILE A 46 -7.78 -7.58 -6.18
C ILE A 46 -7.44 -8.43 -7.40
N GLU A 47 -6.36 -8.10 -8.09
CA GLU A 47 -5.76 -8.88 -9.18
C GLU A 47 -4.34 -9.27 -8.81
N ILE A 48 -4.04 -10.57 -8.82
CA ILE A 48 -2.73 -11.09 -8.39
C ILE A 48 -1.82 -11.27 -9.61
N HIS A 49 -0.60 -10.75 -9.53
CA HIS A 49 0.46 -10.93 -10.52
C HIS A 49 1.58 -11.76 -9.93
N ASN A 50 1.81 -12.97 -10.46
CA ASN A 50 2.95 -13.80 -10.06
C ASN A 50 4.17 -13.50 -10.93
N SER A 51 4.77 -12.33 -10.75
CA SER A 51 5.90 -11.87 -11.57
C SER A 51 6.78 -10.88 -10.83
N ARG A 52 7.88 -10.46 -11.48
CA ARG A 52 8.66 -9.27 -11.11
C ARG A 52 8.06 -8.03 -11.77
N LEU A 53 8.32 -6.84 -11.22
CA LEU A 53 7.78 -5.57 -11.74
C LEU A 53 8.00 -5.39 -13.25
N ALA A 54 9.23 -5.62 -13.72
CA ALA A 54 9.59 -5.50 -15.14
C ALA A 54 8.84 -6.47 -16.08
N ALA A 55 8.18 -7.50 -15.54
CA ALA A 55 7.40 -8.47 -16.30
C ALA A 55 5.88 -8.24 -16.19
N VAL A 56 5.43 -7.19 -15.47
CA VAL A 56 4.01 -6.81 -15.44
C VAL A 56 3.63 -6.28 -16.83
N PRO A 57 2.59 -6.85 -17.50
CA PRO A 57 2.21 -6.43 -18.85
C PRO A 57 1.85 -4.95 -18.94
N ALA A 58 2.21 -4.31 -20.04
CA ALA A 58 1.83 -2.90 -20.30
C ALA A 58 0.31 -2.68 -20.39
N SER A 59 -0.48 -3.74 -20.59
CA SER A 59 -1.94 -3.72 -20.53
C SER A 59 -2.48 -3.57 -19.10
N THR A 60 -1.70 -3.92 -18.08
CA THR A 60 -2.04 -3.70 -16.67
C THR A 60 -1.76 -2.24 -16.33
N LYS A 61 -2.81 -1.42 -16.18
CA LYS A 61 -2.65 0.00 -15.83
C LYS A 61 -2.75 0.19 -14.33
N PHE A 62 -1.85 0.99 -13.77
CA PHE A 62 -1.91 1.43 -12.39
C PHE A 62 -1.43 2.87 -12.25
N ASP A 63 -2.10 3.64 -11.41
CA ASP A 63 -1.84 5.06 -11.19
C ASP A 63 -0.72 5.27 -10.17
N LEU A 64 -0.60 4.34 -9.21
CA LEU A 64 0.31 4.42 -8.07
C LEU A 64 1.04 3.09 -7.84
N VAL A 65 2.34 3.17 -7.56
CA VAL A 65 3.13 2.04 -7.05
C VAL A 65 3.42 2.23 -5.55
N VAL A 66 3.28 1.17 -4.75
CA VAL A 66 3.57 1.21 -3.30
C VAL A 66 5.03 0.79 -3.08
N SER A 67 5.80 1.65 -2.43
CA SER A 67 7.17 1.40 -2.01
C SER A 67 7.22 1.11 -0.50
N PRO A 68 7.54 -0.12 -0.07
CA PRO A 68 7.75 -0.47 1.33
C PRO A 68 9.14 -0.02 1.84
N ALA A 69 9.43 1.27 1.66
CA ALA A 69 10.74 1.88 1.84
C ALA A 69 11.26 1.86 3.30
N ASN A 70 12.38 2.55 3.50
CA ASN A 70 12.84 3.03 4.80
C ASN A 70 12.35 4.47 5.08
N SER A 71 12.50 4.93 6.33
CA SER A 71 12.02 6.25 6.79
C SER A 71 12.65 7.45 6.09
N TYR A 72 13.74 7.27 5.34
CA TYR A 72 14.43 8.34 4.60
C TYR A 72 14.09 8.35 3.11
N GLY A 73 13.11 7.53 2.68
CA GLY A 73 12.61 7.53 1.31
C GLY A 73 13.61 7.08 0.26
N ARG A 74 14.66 6.35 0.67
CA ARG A 74 15.67 5.83 -0.25
C ARG A 74 15.12 4.62 -1.01
N LEU A 75 15.17 4.67 -2.34
CA LEU A 75 14.58 3.66 -3.22
C LEU A 75 15.63 2.76 -3.91
N ASP A 76 16.44 2.03 -3.13
CA ASP A 76 17.59 1.29 -3.67
C ASP A 76 17.72 -0.18 -3.23
N GLY A 77 16.72 -0.71 -2.51
CA GLY A 77 16.71 -2.08 -2.01
C GLY A 77 15.60 -2.92 -2.63
N ALA A 78 15.93 -4.12 -3.12
CA ALA A 78 14.96 -5.13 -3.56
C ALA A 78 13.84 -4.58 -4.47
N PHE A 79 12.60 -4.44 -3.95
CA PHE A 79 11.49 -3.90 -4.74
C PHE A 79 11.67 -2.41 -5.05
N ASP A 80 12.29 -1.64 -4.16
CA ASP A 80 12.55 -0.23 -4.40
C ASP A 80 13.61 -0.02 -5.49
N ASP A 81 14.63 -0.90 -5.59
CA ASP A 81 15.54 -0.92 -6.75
C ASP A 81 14.78 -1.21 -8.05
N ALA A 82 13.82 -2.14 -8.02
CA ALA A 82 12.98 -2.43 -9.18
C ALA A 82 12.15 -1.21 -9.60
N ILE A 83 11.63 -0.43 -8.65
CA ILE A 83 10.93 0.84 -8.92
C ILE A 83 11.89 1.83 -9.59
N SER A 84 13.05 2.10 -9.00
CA SER A 84 14.02 3.06 -9.55
C SER A 84 14.46 2.68 -10.98
N ARG A 85 14.73 1.40 -11.23
CA ARG A 85 15.04 0.89 -12.58
C ARG A 85 13.89 1.01 -13.56
N ALA A 86 12.66 0.74 -13.11
CA ALA A 86 11.50 0.73 -13.99
C ALA A 86 11.01 2.14 -14.38
N PHE A 87 11.22 3.13 -13.51
CA PHE A 87 10.67 4.47 -13.69
C PHE A 87 11.73 5.54 -14.02
N CYS A 88 13.00 5.33 -13.67
CA CYS A 88 14.07 6.29 -13.97
C CYS A 88 14.95 5.83 -15.13
N GLU A 89 15.43 4.58 -15.09
CA GLU A 89 16.38 4.08 -16.09
C GLU A 89 15.69 3.70 -17.43
N PRO A 90 16.43 3.75 -18.56
CA PRO A 90 17.79 4.27 -18.73
C PRO A 90 17.85 5.79 -18.96
N HIS A 91 16.71 6.48 -18.97
CA HIS A 91 16.62 7.86 -19.47
C HIS A 91 16.97 8.92 -18.41
N HIS A 92 16.82 8.59 -17.13
CA HIS A 92 17.06 9.48 -16.00
C HIS A 92 18.03 8.84 -15.01
N HIS A 93 18.60 9.67 -14.13
CA HIS A 93 19.46 9.18 -13.06
C HIS A 93 18.66 8.23 -12.14
N TYR A 94 19.28 7.14 -11.70
CA TYR A 94 18.66 6.14 -10.82
C TYR A 94 17.97 6.75 -9.59
N ASP A 95 18.58 7.80 -9.02
CA ASP A 95 18.07 8.49 -7.83
C ASP A 95 17.03 9.59 -8.10
N THR A 96 16.58 9.79 -9.34
CA THR A 96 15.63 10.88 -9.69
C THR A 96 14.37 10.80 -8.83
N LEU A 97 13.76 9.61 -8.73
CA LEU A 97 12.57 9.41 -7.90
C LEU A 97 12.89 9.47 -6.40
N THR A 98 14.08 8.99 -5.97
CA THR A 98 14.53 9.10 -4.57
C THR A 98 14.61 10.56 -4.14
N HIS A 99 15.22 11.43 -4.94
CA HIS A 99 15.36 12.85 -4.59
C HIS A 99 14.00 13.54 -4.53
N ALA A 100 13.10 13.26 -5.48
CA ALA A 100 11.74 13.79 -5.45
C ALA A 100 10.97 13.37 -4.18
N VAL A 101 11.13 12.11 -3.76
CA VAL A 101 10.58 11.63 -2.50
C VAL A 101 11.20 12.38 -1.32
N GLN A 102 12.52 12.50 -1.28
CA GLN A 102 13.24 13.16 -0.17
C GLN A 102 12.92 14.65 -0.06
N ASP A 103 12.66 15.34 -1.17
CA ASP A 103 12.20 16.73 -1.17
C ASP A 103 10.84 16.86 -0.47
N VAL A 104 9.87 15.99 -0.81
CA VAL A 104 8.56 15.95 -0.14
C VAL A 104 8.71 15.59 1.34
N LEU A 105 9.55 14.59 1.65
CA LEU A 105 9.80 14.20 3.03
C LEU A 105 10.45 15.33 3.84
N TYR A 106 11.35 16.11 3.23
CA TYR A 106 11.96 17.27 3.86
C TYR A 106 10.96 18.40 4.09
N GLU A 107 10.13 18.70 3.10
CA GLU A 107 9.11 19.73 3.20
C GLU A 107 8.11 19.45 4.33
N LYS A 108 7.55 18.23 4.36
CA LYS A 108 6.45 17.86 5.25
C LYS A 108 6.89 17.30 6.60
N TYR A 109 8.00 16.56 6.61
CA TYR A 109 8.43 15.75 7.76
C TYR A 109 9.87 16.01 8.18
N ARG A 110 10.52 17.05 7.61
CA ARG A 110 11.93 17.38 7.87
C ARG A 110 12.89 16.20 7.64
N GLY A 111 12.56 15.37 6.65
CA GLY A 111 13.41 14.31 6.11
C GLY A 111 13.22 12.95 6.74
N PHE A 112 12.22 12.77 7.62
CA PHE A 112 11.96 11.51 8.31
C PHE A 112 10.46 11.17 8.33
N LEU A 113 10.07 10.12 7.62
CA LEU A 113 8.72 9.56 7.70
C LEU A 113 8.73 8.34 8.63
N PRO A 114 8.03 8.37 9.78
CA PRO A 114 8.03 7.25 10.73
C PRO A 114 7.54 5.93 10.11
N PRO A 115 8.06 4.77 10.55
CA PRO A 115 7.50 3.48 10.17
C PRO A 115 5.99 3.40 10.45
N GLY A 116 5.24 2.74 9.57
CA GLY A 116 3.78 2.62 9.68
C GLY A 116 3.01 3.79 9.05
N ALA A 117 3.67 4.89 8.69
CA ALA A 117 3.05 6.01 7.98
C ALA A 117 3.00 5.78 6.46
N CYS A 118 2.24 6.62 5.76
CA CYS A 118 2.19 6.66 4.30
C CYS A 118 2.21 8.11 3.81
N GLU A 119 3.01 8.38 2.78
CA GLU A 119 3.03 9.65 2.05
C GLU A 119 2.87 9.40 0.54
N LEU A 120 1.96 10.14 -0.11
CA LEU A 120 1.75 10.07 -1.56
C LEU A 120 2.64 11.09 -2.26
N VAL A 121 3.60 10.62 -3.05
CA VAL A 121 4.52 11.46 -3.80
C VAL A 121 4.19 11.36 -5.28
N ARG A 122 3.92 12.50 -5.92
CA ARG A 122 3.77 12.56 -7.37
C ARG A 122 5.14 12.38 -8.01
N PHE A 123 5.20 11.65 -9.11
CA PHE A 123 6.42 11.59 -9.92
C PHE A 123 6.81 13.00 -10.39
N PRO A 124 8.12 13.31 -10.49
CA PRO A 124 8.60 14.47 -11.22
C PRO A 124 8.01 14.51 -12.62
N GLU A 125 7.74 15.72 -13.13
CA GLU A 125 7.08 15.90 -14.43
C GLU A 125 7.87 15.21 -15.55
N GLU A 126 9.21 15.17 -15.46
CA GLU A 126 10.04 14.44 -16.41
C GLU A 126 9.79 12.93 -16.46
N LEU A 127 9.27 12.29 -15.40
CA LEU A 127 8.98 10.85 -15.39
C LEU A 127 7.54 10.52 -15.83
N ILE A 128 6.65 11.51 -15.84
CA ILE A 128 5.24 11.31 -16.17
C ILE A 128 5.08 10.98 -17.66
N GLY A 129 4.37 9.90 -17.95
CA GLY A 129 4.12 9.43 -19.33
C GLY A 129 5.28 8.64 -19.96
N GLN A 130 6.39 8.45 -19.25
CA GLN A 130 7.53 7.66 -19.74
C GLN A 130 7.42 6.15 -19.49
N ASN A 131 6.61 5.75 -18.51
CA ASN A 131 6.43 4.33 -18.15
C ASN A 131 5.21 3.71 -18.86
N PRO A 132 5.25 2.40 -19.15
CA PRO A 132 4.21 1.74 -19.94
C PRO A 132 2.87 1.56 -19.19
N TRP A 133 2.87 1.68 -17.86
CA TRP A 133 1.71 1.41 -17.00
C TRP A 133 0.82 2.64 -16.76
N GLY A 134 1.28 3.83 -17.14
CA GLY A 134 0.57 5.09 -16.88
C GLY A 134 0.68 5.57 -15.43
N CYS A 135 1.61 5.00 -14.66
CA CYS A 135 1.84 5.34 -13.26
C CYS A 135 2.40 6.75 -13.12
N LYS A 136 1.92 7.49 -12.11
CA LYS A 136 2.29 8.90 -11.87
C LYS A 136 2.60 9.17 -10.40
N TRP A 137 2.52 8.16 -9.54
CA TRP A 137 2.61 8.31 -8.10
C TRP A 137 3.39 7.15 -7.48
N VAL A 138 4.12 7.43 -6.41
CA VAL A 138 4.62 6.43 -5.47
C VAL A 138 4.04 6.71 -4.09
N ALA A 139 3.49 5.68 -3.44
CA ALA A 139 3.20 5.74 -2.01
C ALA A 139 4.42 5.25 -1.22
N ILE A 140 4.99 6.11 -0.40
CA ILE A 140 6.10 5.76 0.49
C ILE A 140 5.50 5.26 1.78
N CYS A 141 5.66 3.97 2.05
CA CYS A 141 5.16 3.31 3.24
C CYS A 141 6.33 2.71 4.03
N PRO A 142 7.03 3.50 4.86
CA PRO A 142 8.22 3.03 5.55
C PRO A 142 7.88 1.85 6.44
N THR A 143 8.53 0.72 6.22
CA THR A 143 8.41 -0.46 7.10
C THR A 143 9.50 -0.51 8.16
N MET A 144 10.49 0.38 8.06
CA MET A 144 11.67 0.41 8.91
C MET A 144 12.34 1.79 8.84
N ARG A 145 13.15 2.14 9.84
CA ARG A 145 13.94 3.40 9.78
C ARG A 145 15.09 3.31 8.80
N THR A 146 15.81 2.21 8.87
CA THR A 146 16.90 1.78 8.00
C THR A 146 16.73 0.28 7.76
N PRO A 147 17.34 -0.31 6.73
CA PRO A 147 17.30 -1.76 6.51
C PRO A 147 17.64 -2.55 7.77
N ASP A 148 16.65 -3.25 8.33
CA ASP A 148 16.78 -4.05 9.57
C ASP A 148 15.62 -5.05 9.67
N ASN A 149 15.77 -6.03 10.56
CA ASN A 149 14.69 -6.92 10.98
C ASN A 149 13.64 -6.13 11.79
N VAL A 150 12.38 -6.20 11.37
CA VAL A 150 11.27 -5.46 11.99
C VAL A 150 10.22 -6.35 12.63
N VAL A 151 10.54 -7.62 12.89
CA VAL A 151 9.60 -8.54 13.56
C VAL A 151 9.20 -8.03 14.95
N TRP A 152 10.07 -7.23 15.60
CA TRP A 152 9.80 -6.55 16.87
C TRP A 152 8.61 -5.58 16.77
N ASP A 153 8.44 -4.92 15.63
CA ASP A 153 7.24 -4.13 15.33
C ASP A 153 6.17 -5.11 14.89
N ARG A 154 5.38 -5.55 15.86
CA ARG A 154 4.39 -6.63 15.76
C ARG A 154 3.31 -6.39 14.70
N GLU A 155 3.10 -5.16 14.25
CA GLU A 155 1.94 -4.81 13.42
C GLU A 155 2.29 -3.85 12.28
N ILE A 156 3.57 -3.72 11.92
CA ILE A 156 4.04 -2.79 10.89
C ILE A 156 3.32 -2.93 9.54
N VAL A 157 2.98 -4.16 9.12
CA VAL A 157 2.25 -4.38 7.85
C VAL A 157 0.83 -3.83 7.96
N TYR A 158 0.14 -4.11 9.08
CA TYR A 158 -1.20 -3.60 9.33
C TYR A 158 -1.22 -2.06 9.31
N GLN A 159 -0.27 -1.43 10.02
CA GLN A 159 -0.15 0.02 10.12
C GLN A 159 0.09 0.67 8.74
N CYS A 160 1.06 0.18 7.97
CA CYS A 160 1.35 0.70 6.64
C CYS A 160 0.15 0.56 5.67
N VAL A 161 -0.54 -0.59 5.68
CA VAL A 161 -1.71 -0.79 4.81
C VAL A 161 -2.85 0.13 5.23
N TRP A 162 -3.11 0.29 6.54
CA TRP A 162 -4.13 1.18 7.03
C TRP A 162 -3.87 2.64 6.63
N THR A 163 -2.65 3.13 6.84
CA THR A 163 -2.30 4.52 6.51
C THR A 163 -2.24 4.76 4.99
N LEU A 164 -1.85 3.76 4.20
CA LEU A 164 -1.97 3.78 2.73
C LEU A 164 -3.42 3.98 2.30
N LEU A 165 -4.35 3.21 2.85
CA LEU A 165 -5.78 3.32 2.55
C LEU A 165 -6.34 4.67 3.00
N CYS A 166 -5.96 5.18 4.18
CA CYS A 166 -6.29 6.54 4.61
C CYS A 166 -5.83 7.60 3.61
N ALA A 167 -4.58 7.51 3.15
CA ALA A 167 -3.99 8.50 2.25
C ALA A 167 -4.71 8.52 0.90
N ILE A 168 -4.98 7.35 0.32
CA ILE A 168 -5.65 7.23 -0.98
C ILE A 168 -7.13 7.60 -0.89
N GLU A 169 -7.87 7.09 0.11
CA GLU A 169 -9.27 7.46 0.33
C GLU A 169 -9.41 8.97 0.46
N GLY A 170 -8.57 9.58 1.31
CA GLY A 170 -8.60 11.02 1.56
C GLY A 170 -8.25 11.83 0.31
N TRP A 171 -7.30 11.36 -0.51
CA TRP A 171 -6.99 11.97 -1.80
C TRP A 171 -8.19 11.91 -2.75
N ASN A 172 -8.74 10.71 -2.96
CA ASN A 172 -9.85 10.47 -3.87
C ASN A 172 -11.14 11.20 -3.45
N ARG A 173 -11.37 11.35 -2.15
CA ARG A 173 -12.49 12.11 -1.60
C ARG A 173 -12.40 13.60 -1.93
N ARG A 174 -11.21 14.19 -1.90
CA ARG A 174 -10.98 15.61 -2.28
C ARG A 174 -10.99 15.83 -3.79
N ALA A 175 -10.51 14.86 -4.57
CA ALA A 175 -10.54 14.94 -6.04
C ALA A 175 -11.96 15.08 -6.61
N GLY A 176 -13.00 14.68 -5.87
CA GLY A 176 -14.41 14.86 -6.26
C GLY A 176 -15.03 16.21 -5.86
N THR A 177 -14.41 17.00 -4.98
CA THR A 177 -14.95 18.27 -4.49
C THR A 177 -14.42 19.47 -5.26
N ASP A 178 -13.20 19.37 -5.77
CA ASP A 178 -12.55 20.45 -6.48
C ASP A 178 -12.84 20.28 -7.97
N GLY A 179 -13.89 20.95 -8.46
CA GLY A 179 -14.23 21.04 -9.89
C GLY A 179 -13.18 21.76 -10.76
N GLY A 180 -11.93 21.81 -10.31
CA GLY A 180 -10.78 22.41 -10.97
C GLY A 180 -9.89 21.33 -11.58
N ALA A 181 -9.68 21.44 -12.89
CA ALA A 181 -8.77 20.62 -13.67
C ALA A 181 -7.40 20.45 -12.98
N GLY A 182 -7.07 19.22 -12.54
CA GLY A 182 -5.69 18.91 -12.13
C GLY A 182 -5.45 17.63 -11.32
N SER A 183 -6.35 17.23 -10.40
CA SER A 183 -6.11 16.05 -9.56
C SER A 183 -6.85 14.81 -10.09
N SER A 184 -6.14 13.95 -10.81
CA SER A 184 -6.67 12.63 -11.18
C SER A 184 -6.81 11.76 -9.93
N ARG A 185 -7.96 11.09 -9.80
CA ARG A 185 -8.15 10.02 -8.81
C ARG A 185 -7.11 8.92 -8.98
N ILE A 186 -6.79 8.23 -7.90
CA ILE A 186 -5.98 7.02 -7.87
C ILE A 186 -6.95 5.85 -7.88
N GLU A 187 -7.12 5.20 -9.04
CA GLU A 187 -8.11 4.15 -9.25
C GLU A 187 -7.49 2.75 -9.18
N ASN A 188 -6.20 2.64 -9.48
CA ASN A 188 -5.48 1.37 -9.54
C ASN A 188 -4.11 1.52 -8.87
N ILE A 189 -3.80 0.62 -7.92
CA ILE A 189 -2.50 0.61 -7.24
C ILE A 189 -1.77 -0.71 -7.44
N LEU A 190 -0.45 -0.67 -7.52
CA LEU A 190 0.41 -1.85 -7.51
C LEU A 190 1.11 -1.95 -6.16
N ILE A 191 0.89 -3.06 -5.44
CA ILE A 191 1.47 -3.32 -4.11
C ILE A 191 2.18 -4.67 -4.09
N THR A 192 3.27 -4.75 -3.33
CA THR A 192 4.10 -5.95 -3.14
C THR A 192 4.05 -6.41 -1.67
N PRO A 193 4.45 -7.65 -1.34
CA PRO A 193 4.68 -8.04 0.05
C PRO A 193 5.60 -7.07 0.80
N MET A 194 5.11 -6.53 1.92
CA MET A 194 5.79 -5.48 2.69
C MET A 194 6.51 -6.07 3.89
N ALA A 195 7.71 -5.56 4.21
CA ALA A 195 8.55 -6.02 5.32
C ALA A 195 9.00 -7.51 5.27
N THR A 196 8.79 -8.20 4.15
CA THR A 196 9.11 -9.65 4.03
C THR A 196 10.52 -9.96 3.54
N GLY A 197 11.25 -8.95 3.04
CA GLY A 197 12.67 -9.01 2.71
C GLY A 197 13.54 -8.80 3.94
N CYS A 198 14.30 -7.69 3.97
CA CYS A 198 15.14 -7.33 5.13
C CYS A 198 14.37 -7.30 6.46
N GLY A 199 13.08 -6.94 6.41
CA GLY A 199 12.20 -6.87 7.57
C GLY A 199 11.88 -8.20 8.24
N ALA A 200 12.14 -9.34 7.58
CA ALA A 200 11.94 -10.69 8.08
C ALA A 200 10.50 -11.04 8.52
N VAL A 201 9.48 -10.26 8.14
CA VAL A 201 8.08 -10.61 8.38
C VAL A 201 7.72 -11.86 7.57
N SER A 202 7.14 -12.87 8.22
CA SER A 202 6.78 -14.13 7.56
C SER A 202 5.66 -13.92 6.53
N PRO A 203 5.55 -14.78 5.49
CA PRO A 203 4.44 -14.72 4.53
C PRO A 203 3.07 -14.76 5.20
N ASP A 204 2.87 -15.63 6.19
CA ASP A 204 1.60 -15.79 6.90
C ASP A 204 1.24 -14.53 7.71
N ARG A 205 2.20 -13.92 8.41
CA ARG A 205 1.97 -12.70 9.18
C ARG A 205 1.69 -11.50 8.27
N TRP A 206 2.47 -11.33 7.19
CA TRP A 206 2.22 -10.30 6.20
C TRP A 206 0.81 -10.42 5.60
N ALA A 207 0.44 -11.61 5.15
CA ALA A 207 -0.84 -11.86 4.49
C ALA A 207 -2.01 -11.60 5.44
N ALA A 208 -1.94 -12.10 6.68
CA ALA A 208 -2.97 -11.90 7.69
C ALA A 208 -3.16 -10.39 7.99
N GLN A 209 -2.07 -9.66 8.20
CA GLN A 209 -2.13 -8.23 8.51
C GLN A 209 -2.62 -7.39 7.33
N LEU A 210 -2.22 -7.71 6.10
CA LEU A 210 -2.75 -7.07 4.88
C LEU A 210 -4.28 -7.25 4.79
N VAL A 211 -4.76 -8.48 4.96
CA VAL A 211 -6.21 -8.79 4.88
C VAL A 211 -6.99 -8.11 6.01
N LEU A 212 -6.51 -8.19 7.25
CA LEU A 212 -7.16 -7.55 8.40
C LEU A 212 -7.23 -6.03 8.24
N ALA A 213 -6.15 -5.39 7.79
CA ALA A 213 -6.16 -3.95 7.53
C ALA A 213 -7.19 -3.56 6.48
N MET A 214 -7.26 -4.27 5.35
CA MET A 214 -8.28 -4.02 4.33
C MET A 214 -9.70 -4.24 4.87
N ARG A 215 -9.95 -5.36 5.57
CA ARG A 215 -11.27 -5.69 6.12
C ARG A 215 -11.73 -4.66 7.14
N HIS A 216 -10.86 -4.30 8.08
CA HIS A 216 -11.16 -3.28 9.09
C HIS A 216 -11.42 -1.91 8.44
N PHE A 217 -10.63 -1.55 7.42
CA PHE A 217 -10.80 -0.27 6.74
C PHE A 217 -12.13 -0.20 5.99
N VAL A 218 -12.51 -1.28 5.28
CA VAL A 218 -13.82 -1.39 4.63
C VAL A 218 -14.94 -1.29 5.68
N ALA A 219 -14.83 -2.01 6.80
CA ALA A 219 -15.79 -1.91 7.89
C ALA A 219 -15.89 -0.48 8.46
N ALA A 220 -14.78 0.27 8.48
CA ALA A 220 -14.76 1.67 8.91
C ALA A 220 -15.53 2.60 7.97
N LEU A 221 -15.50 2.34 6.67
CA LEU A 221 -16.27 3.08 5.67
C LEU A 221 -17.76 2.69 5.67
N GLU A 222 -18.07 1.42 5.93
CA GLU A 222 -19.45 0.91 5.91
C GLU A 222 -20.22 1.19 7.20
N LYS A 223 -19.53 1.30 8.34
CA LYS A 223 -20.11 1.47 9.67
C LYS A 223 -19.58 2.74 10.36
N PRO A 224 -19.72 3.94 9.77
CA PRO A 224 -19.18 5.16 10.33
C PRO A 224 -19.73 5.47 11.73
N GLU A 225 -20.97 5.07 12.03
CA GLU A 225 -21.60 5.20 13.33
C GLU A 225 -20.90 4.39 14.44
N ARG A 226 -20.22 3.30 14.11
CA ARG A 226 -19.36 2.53 15.02
C ARG A 226 -17.99 3.19 15.12
N TRP A 227 -17.32 3.31 13.99
CA TRP A 227 -15.90 3.67 13.93
C TRP A 227 -15.59 5.11 14.31
N SER A 228 -16.60 6.00 14.32
CA SER A 228 -16.45 7.37 14.83
C SER A 228 -16.56 7.50 16.36
N ARG A 229 -16.90 6.41 17.09
CA ARG A 229 -17.18 6.44 18.54
C ARG A 229 -17.04 5.08 19.22
N LEU A 230 -15.93 4.39 18.94
CA LEU A 230 -15.65 3.05 19.50
C LEU A 230 -15.56 3.07 21.03
N GLY A 231 -16.18 2.09 21.68
CA GLY A 231 -15.96 1.76 23.09
C GLY A 231 -14.78 0.80 23.28
N TRP A 232 -14.27 0.68 24.51
CA TRP A 232 -13.13 -0.21 24.82
C TRP A 232 -13.35 -1.66 24.40
N GLY A 233 -14.56 -2.21 24.55
CA GLY A 233 -14.85 -3.59 24.13
C GLY A 233 -14.63 -3.81 22.63
N GLU A 234 -15.14 -2.89 21.80
CA GLU A 234 -14.97 -2.96 20.35
C GLU A 234 -13.52 -2.74 19.92
N ILE A 235 -12.79 -1.87 20.63
CA ILE A 235 -11.35 -1.67 20.42
C ILE A 235 -10.60 -2.97 20.69
N TYR A 236 -10.89 -3.63 21.82
CA TYR A 236 -10.22 -4.90 22.15
C TYR A 236 -10.53 -6.00 21.14
N ASP A 237 -11.77 -6.11 20.66
CA ASP A 237 -12.14 -7.07 19.62
C ASP A 237 -11.32 -6.85 18.33
N ASP A 238 -11.21 -5.59 17.87
CA ASP A 238 -10.47 -5.24 16.65
C ASP A 238 -8.95 -5.45 16.84
N THR A 239 -8.40 -5.13 18.02
CA THR A 239 -6.97 -5.34 18.32
C THR A 239 -6.63 -6.81 18.46
N ASP A 240 -7.49 -7.60 19.13
CA ASP A 240 -7.27 -9.03 19.35
C ASP A 240 -7.20 -9.81 18.05
N ASP A 241 -7.89 -9.37 16.99
CA ASP A 241 -7.78 -10.02 15.68
C ASP A 241 -6.40 -9.80 15.05
N VAL A 242 -5.83 -8.60 15.19
CA VAL A 242 -4.47 -8.30 14.72
C VAL A 242 -3.42 -8.97 15.61
N GLU A 243 -3.61 -9.00 16.94
CA GLU A 243 -2.67 -9.61 17.88
C GLU A 243 -2.39 -11.08 17.55
N LYS A 244 -3.42 -11.82 17.14
CA LYS A 244 -3.31 -13.25 16.79
C LYS A 244 -2.30 -13.51 15.66
N THR A 245 -2.01 -12.51 14.83
CA THR A 245 -1.07 -12.64 13.70
C THR A 245 0.40 -12.73 14.12
N TRP A 246 0.73 -12.37 15.36
CA TRP A 246 2.11 -12.38 15.87
C TRP A 246 2.25 -13.04 17.25
N LYS A 247 1.18 -13.14 18.03
CA LYS A 247 1.21 -13.69 19.39
C LYS A 247 1.30 -15.22 19.43
N TYR A 248 0.82 -15.88 18.37
CA TYR A 248 0.75 -17.34 18.26
C TYR A 248 1.38 -17.87 16.96
N ALA A 249 2.18 -17.04 16.28
CA ALA A 249 2.79 -17.31 14.98
C ALA A 249 4.25 -17.79 15.09
#